data_AF-A0A8B8IKC7-F1
#
_entry.id   AF-A0A8B8IKC7-F1
#
_cell.length_a   1.000
_cell.length_b   1.000
_cell.length_c   1.000
_cell.angle_alpha   90.00
_cell.angle_beta   90.00
_cell.angle_gamma   90.00
#
_symmetry.space_group_name_H-M   'P 1'
#
loop_
_entity.id
_entity.type
_entity.pdbx_description
1 polymer ?
#
loop_
_entity_poly.entity_id
_entity_poly.type
_entity_poly.pdbx_seq_one_letter_code
_entity_poly.pdbx_strand_id
1 'polypeptide(L)'
;MSSKRLNVSNYYNGLEEAVIAVLEDSDSEADYEFAIIPPEPSIVTDEEEGADEAMITASLPRDVPGNIEVFRSNKDTIPCGDLDSSDDEPLAEKAKRSRRQQPDQPVWRTCSPTYSTTTQERTEVIARQTLVKEQFQNLTPVQIFEKIFDDEVISLIITNTILYANQNNRHTFQLDSVDLKKFIGILILSGYHKLPREDLYWSYDEDVGVEMVSRSMPRQRFRDIKKNLHFVNNDEASNTRDKMFKIRPLADILINKFLQWGVMHDNISIDESMVKYFGHHPAKQFIRGKPVRFGYKNWVAASSTGYCYVFDLYCGKAIEASTDPLGSRVVKMLLQKLGTDPTNHQVFFDNFFTNYNLLVDLKKEGYRATGTIRENRTKKCPLKSTKEMKKKDRASYDYRFDKQNEILLVRWKDNSVCTIATNYDTIEPLGVVKRWSPVQRQKTDVNIPKLFQTYNKNMGGVDELDQSISLYRIAIHGKKWWWVLFTYMVDMAIANAWRLHVISHSDSMDQLLFRRTIARYYLRQKTQHKARSSSSLVPGLPQDGIGHYPQKLGKPLRCVICHARVRWQCKKCLKTLCVEKQCFENFHL
;
A
#
# COMPACT_ATOMS: atom_id res chain seq x y z
N MET A 1 -3.30 30.20 -35.72
CA MET A 1 -3.76 29.37 -36.85
C MET A 1 -3.38 27.93 -36.58
N SER A 2 -4.35 27.03 -36.76
CA SER A 2 -4.35 25.57 -36.61
C SER A 2 -3.98 24.97 -35.25
N SER A 3 -5.03 24.70 -34.45
CA SER A 3 -5.05 23.69 -33.40
C SER A 3 -4.90 22.31 -34.06
N LYS A 4 -3.77 21.63 -33.85
CA LYS A 4 -3.62 20.22 -34.24
C LYS A 4 -4.40 19.36 -33.26
N ARG A 5 -5.60 18.94 -33.68
CA ARG A 5 -6.41 17.92 -33.02
C ARG A 5 -5.61 16.60 -33.00
N LEU A 6 -5.56 15.95 -31.84
CA LEU A 6 -5.16 14.54 -31.72
C LEU A 6 -6.16 13.71 -32.55
N ASN A 7 -5.63 12.82 -33.38
CA ASN A 7 -6.40 12.00 -34.32
C ASN A 7 -7.23 10.93 -33.58
N VAL A 8 -8.48 10.81 -34.04
CA VAL A 8 -9.53 9.79 -33.82
C VAL A 8 -9.20 8.66 -32.84
N SER A 9 -9.84 8.66 -31.66
CA SER A 9 -9.93 7.50 -30.77
C SER A 9 -11.06 6.57 -31.23
N ASN A 10 -10.77 5.29 -31.37
CA ASN A 10 -11.79 4.25 -31.57
C ASN A 10 -11.97 3.44 -30.28
N TYR A 11 -13.22 3.14 -29.95
CA TYR A 11 -13.62 2.33 -28.78
C TYR A 11 -13.96 0.91 -29.23
N TYR A 12 -13.37 -0.09 -28.58
CA TYR A 12 -13.61 -1.51 -28.87
C TYR A 12 -14.12 -2.23 -27.63
N ASN A 13 -15.02 -3.20 -27.79
CA ASN A 13 -15.62 -3.94 -26.67
C ASN A 13 -14.74 -5.09 -26.18
N GLY A 14 -13.66 -5.41 -26.89
CA GLY A 14 -12.71 -6.46 -26.53
C GLY A 14 -11.35 -6.32 -27.20
N LEU A 15 -10.32 -6.95 -26.62
CA LEU A 15 -8.93 -6.84 -27.09
C LEU A 15 -8.76 -7.45 -28.48
N GLU A 16 -9.51 -8.50 -28.77
CA GLU A 16 -9.51 -9.15 -30.08
C GLU A 16 -10.04 -8.23 -31.17
N GLU A 17 -11.13 -7.51 -30.90
CA GLU A 17 -11.72 -6.52 -31.81
C GLU A 17 -10.77 -5.34 -32.05
N ALA A 18 -10.13 -4.84 -30.98
CA ALA A 18 -9.14 -3.76 -31.07
C ALA A 18 -7.89 -4.17 -31.88
N VAL A 19 -7.41 -5.40 -31.68
CA VAL A 19 -6.23 -5.94 -32.39
C VAL A 19 -6.54 -6.17 -33.86
N ILE A 20 -7.72 -6.71 -34.20
CA ILE A 20 -8.16 -6.88 -35.59
C ILE A 20 -8.19 -5.52 -36.29
N ALA A 21 -8.76 -4.50 -35.66
CA ALA A 21 -8.83 -3.16 -36.25
C ALA A 21 -7.46 -2.51 -36.46
N VAL A 22 -6.47 -2.79 -35.61
CA VAL A 22 -5.08 -2.35 -35.82
C VAL A 22 -4.41 -3.13 -36.95
N LEU A 23 -4.66 -4.43 -37.06
CA LEU A 23 -4.10 -5.27 -38.13
C LEU A 23 -4.71 -4.96 -39.51
N GLU A 24 -5.94 -4.45 -39.56
CA GLU A 24 -6.61 -3.97 -40.77
C GLU A 24 -6.17 -2.56 -41.19
N ASP A 25 -5.47 -1.80 -40.33
CA ASP A 25 -4.91 -0.49 -40.66
C ASP A 25 -3.63 -0.69 -41.50
N SER A 26 -3.68 -0.32 -42.78
CA SER A 26 -2.63 -0.59 -43.79
C SER A 26 -1.32 0.21 -43.61
N ASP A 27 -1.15 0.94 -42.52
CA ASP A 27 -0.06 1.90 -42.32
C ASP A 27 1.05 1.34 -41.42
N SER A 28 2.08 0.76 -42.03
CA SER A 28 3.18 0.05 -41.33
C SER A 28 4.11 0.93 -40.49
N GLU A 29 3.93 2.26 -40.51
CA GLU A 29 4.77 3.22 -39.77
C GLU A 29 4.09 3.84 -38.54
N ALA A 30 2.83 3.49 -38.26
CA ALA A 30 2.10 3.97 -37.09
C ALA A 30 2.36 3.09 -35.84
N ASP A 31 2.61 3.74 -34.70
CA ASP A 31 2.69 3.08 -33.40
C ASP A 31 1.32 3.15 -32.71
N TYR A 32 0.80 2.00 -32.27
CA TYR A 32 -0.50 1.85 -31.61
C TYR A 32 -0.33 1.51 -30.12
N GLU A 33 -1.00 2.25 -29.24
CA GLU A 33 -1.07 1.96 -27.80
C GLU A 33 -2.51 1.61 -27.39
N PHE A 34 -2.68 0.54 -26.61
CA PHE A 34 -3.99 0.12 -26.10
C PHE A 34 -4.16 0.55 -24.63
N ALA A 35 -5.25 1.25 -24.31
CA ALA A 35 -5.67 1.47 -22.93
C ALA A 35 -7.04 0.86 -22.68
N ILE A 36 -7.18 0.15 -21.56
CA ILE A 36 -8.48 -0.37 -21.15
C ILE A 36 -9.16 0.66 -20.26
N ILE A 37 -10.31 1.15 -20.70
CA ILE A 37 -11.14 2.14 -20.01
C ILE A 37 -12.17 1.41 -19.19
N PRO A 38 -12.24 1.62 -17.87
CA PRO A 38 -13.28 0.99 -17.06
C PRO A 38 -14.68 1.45 -17.51
N PRO A 39 -15.71 0.59 -17.39
CA PRO A 39 -17.09 0.99 -17.63
C PRO A 39 -17.51 2.03 -16.60
N GLU A 40 -18.64 2.69 -16.87
CA GLU A 40 -19.24 3.62 -15.92
C GLU A 40 -19.42 2.97 -14.53
N PRO A 41 -19.22 3.72 -13.43
CA PRO A 41 -19.23 3.17 -12.09
C PRO A 41 -20.59 2.52 -11.79
N SER A 42 -20.59 1.21 -11.55
CA SER A 42 -21.73 0.47 -11.00
C SER A 42 -22.03 0.90 -9.56
N ILE A 43 -23.22 0.56 -9.06
CA ILE A 43 -23.56 0.68 -7.63
C ILE A 43 -22.49 -0.09 -6.84
N VAL A 44 -21.85 0.56 -5.87
CA VAL A 44 -20.84 -0.06 -5.02
C VAL A 44 -21.57 -0.97 -4.03
N THR A 45 -21.54 -2.29 -4.26
CA THR A 45 -22.19 -3.29 -3.40
C THR A 45 -21.19 -3.97 -2.48
N ASP A 46 -21.70 -4.48 -1.36
CA ASP A 46 -20.95 -5.32 -0.40
C ASP A 46 -21.17 -6.81 -0.64
N GLU A 47 -21.97 -7.14 -1.65
CA GLU A 47 -22.38 -8.48 -1.98
C GLU A 47 -21.34 -9.14 -2.87
N GLU A 48 -20.92 -10.35 -2.48
CA GLU A 48 -19.97 -11.15 -3.22
C GLU A 48 -20.73 -12.12 -4.14
N GLU A 49 -21.02 -11.72 -5.38
CA GLU A 49 -21.47 -12.64 -6.42
C GLU A 49 -20.27 -13.35 -7.09
N GLY A 50 -20.43 -14.60 -7.57
CA GLY A 50 -19.38 -15.38 -8.26
C GLY A 50 -18.44 -16.24 -7.38
N ALA A 51 -17.47 -16.95 -7.96
CA ALA A 51 -16.47 -17.76 -7.23
C ALA A 51 -15.10 -17.03 -7.15
N ASP A 52 -14.44 -17.08 -5.99
CA ASP A 52 -13.15 -16.37 -5.74
C ASP A 52 -12.03 -16.80 -6.71
N GLU A 53 -12.08 -18.04 -7.18
CA GLU A 53 -11.10 -18.63 -8.12
C GLU A 53 -11.17 -18.04 -9.54
N ALA A 54 -12.25 -17.34 -9.90
CA ALA A 54 -12.36 -16.67 -11.19
C ALA A 54 -11.44 -15.45 -11.32
N MET A 55 -10.89 -14.93 -10.22
CA MET A 55 -9.93 -13.81 -10.26
C MET A 55 -8.51 -14.24 -10.70
N ILE A 56 -8.20 -15.54 -10.73
CA ILE A 56 -6.84 -16.08 -10.94
C ILE A 56 -6.59 -16.45 -12.42
N THR A 57 -7.63 -16.66 -13.22
CA THR A 57 -7.54 -17.30 -14.55
C THR A 57 -7.23 -16.37 -15.73
N ALA A 58 -6.41 -15.35 -15.55
CA ALA A 58 -6.08 -14.44 -16.64
C ALA A 58 -4.64 -13.91 -16.55
N SER A 59 -3.69 -14.62 -17.15
CA SER A 59 -2.37 -14.09 -17.53
C SER A 59 -2.47 -13.01 -18.64
N LEU A 60 -3.63 -12.90 -19.29
CA LEU A 60 -4.09 -11.76 -20.08
C LEU A 60 -5.54 -11.47 -19.66
N PRO A 61 -5.93 -10.23 -19.35
CA PRO A 61 -7.27 -9.94 -18.85
C PRO A 61 -8.31 -10.22 -19.93
N ARG A 62 -8.98 -11.38 -19.88
CA ARG A 62 -10.21 -11.62 -20.65
C ARG A 62 -11.44 -10.99 -20.00
N ASP A 63 -11.31 -10.57 -18.74
CA ASP A 63 -12.36 -9.94 -17.94
C ASP A 63 -11.92 -8.58 -17.40
N VAL A 64 -11.43 -7.69 -18.28
CA VAL A 64 -11.52 -6.27 -17.93
C VAL A 64 -12.83 -5.78 -18.53
N PRO A 65 -13.92 -5.73 -17.75
CA PRO A 65 -15.07 -4.95 -18.17
C PRO A 65 -14.55 -3.54 -18.44
N GLY A 66 -14.79 -3.05 -19.64
CA GLY A 66 -14.24 -1.78 -20.12
C GLY A 66 -14.08 -1.70 -21.63
N ASN A 67 -14.19 -0.49 -22.19
CA ASN A 67 -13.90 -0.26 -23.60
C ASN A 67 -12.39 -0.13 -23.78
N ILE A 68 -11.84 -0.68 -24.86
CA ILE A 68 -10.43 -0.51 -25.21
C ILE A 68 -10.32 0.71 -26.12
N GLU A 69 -9.58 1.71 -25.66
CA GLU A 69 -9.14 2.82 -26.50
C GLU A 69 -7.82 2.44 -27.18
N VAL A 70 -7.77 2.65 -28.49
CA VAL A 70 -6.55 2.53 -29.29
C VAL A 70 -6.05 3.92 -29.65
N PHE A 71 -4.82 4.24 -29.24
CA PHE A 71 -4.13 5.48 -29.59
C PHE A 71 -3.20 5.23 -30.77
N ARG A 72 -3.40 5.97 -31.88
CA ARG A 72 -2.51 5.94 -33.05
C ARG A 72 -1.54 7.12 -33.01
N SER A 73 -0.25 6.85 -33.21
CA SER A 73 0.79 7.88 -33.31
C SER A 73 1.67 7.70 -34.55
N ASN A 74 1.94 8.79 -35.29
CA ASN A 74 2.82 8.78 -36.47
C ASN A 74 4.23 9.28 -36.08
N LYS A 75 5.27 8.59 -36.54
CA LYS A 75 6.68 8.81 -36.19
C LYS A 75 7.22 10.23 -36.46
N ASP A 76 6.60 11.02 -37.32
CA ASP A 76 7.07 12.37 -37.69
C ASP A 76 6.64 13.51 -36.74
N THR A 77 6.11 13.19 -35.56
CA THR A 77 5.73 14.19 -34.54
C THR A 77 6.36 13.92 -33.18
N ILE A 78 7.65 13.61 -33.14
CA ILE A 78 8.42 13.54 -31.89
C ILE A 78 9.33 14.77 -31.76
N PRO A 79 8.91 15.86 -31.09
CA PRO A 79 9.86 16.61 -30.29
C PRO A 79 10.20 15.73 -29.08
N CYS A 80 11.46 15.28 -28.99
CA CYS A 80 12.03 14.75 -27.75
C CYS A 80 11.90 15.82 -26.64
N GLY A 81 10.81 15.77 -25.90
CA GLY A 81 10.50 16.68 -24.81
C GLY A 81 9.25 16.24 -24.06
N ASP A 82 9.47 15.66 -22.89
CA ASP A 82 8.54 15.67 -21.75
C ASP A 82 7.12 15.12 -22.01
N LEU A 83 7.01 13.91 -22.58
CA LEU A 83 5.80 13.09 -22.46
C LEU A 83 5.85 12.28 -21.16
N ASP A 84 5.95 12.98 -20.03
CA ASP A 84 5.78 12.43 -18.68
C ASP A 84 4.57 13.11 -18.01
N SER A 85 3.50 13.32 -18.80
CA SER A 85 2.26 13.92 -18.33
C SER A 85 1.40 12.86 -17.67
N SER A 86 1.58 12.67 -16.36
CA SER A 86 0.59 12.02 -15.50
C SER A 86 -0.52 12.99 -15.06
N ASP A 87 -0.66 14.16 -15.70
CA ASP A 87 -1.42 15.29 -15.17
C ASP A 87 -2.58 15.74 -16.08
N ASP A 88 -3.16 14.85 -16.89
CA ASP A 88 -4.49 15.09 -17.47
C ASP A 88 -5.60 14.85 -16.42
N GLU A 89 -5.45 15.40 -15.20
CA GLU A 89 -6.61 15.78 -14.40
C GLU A 89 -6.91 17.26 -14.71
N PRO A 90 -8.16 17.61 -15.07
CA PRO A 90 -8.50 18.98 -15.38
C PRO A 90 -8.25 19.83 -14.12
N LEU A 91 -7.19 20.65 -14.18
CA LEU A 91 -7.01 21.79 -13.31
C LEU A 91 -8.37 22.47 -13.19
N ALA A 92 -8.89 22.58 -11.96
CA ALA A 92 -10.16 23.23 -11.70
C ALA A 92 -10.26 24.51 -12.55
N GLU A 93 -11.39 24.69 -13.24
CA GLU A 93 -11.66 25.90 -14.01
C GLU A 93 -11.20 27.12 -13.21
N LYS A 94 -10.51 28.05 -13.89
CA LYS A 94 -9.98 29.27 -13.28
C LYS A 94 -11.09 29.98 -12.52
N ALA A 95 -11.23 29.69 -11.22
CA ALA A 95 -12.09 30.43 -10.34
C ALA A 95 -11.61 31.89 -10.38
N LYS A 96 -12.57 32.82 -10.49
CA LYS A 96 -12.30 34.26 -10.50
C LYS A 96 -11.32 34.57 -9.37
N ARG A 97 -10.18 35.16 -9.73
CA ARG A 97 -9.12 35.57 -8.79
C ARG A 97 -9.72 36.45 -7.71
N SER A 98 -10.00 35.89 -6.55
CA SER A 98 -10.13 36.67 -5.32
C SER A 98 -8.75 37.29 -5.03
N ARG A 99 -8.72 38.59 -4.70
CA ARG A 99 -7.50 39.31 -4.33
C ARG A 99 -6.96 38.74 -3.02
N ARG A 100 -6.11 37.71 -3.12
CA ARG A 100 -5.20 37.32 -2.04
C ARG A 100 -4.25 38.49 -1.80
N GLN A 101 -3.91 38.79 -0.55
CA GLN A 101 -2.67 39.51 -0.25
C GLN A 101 -1.57 38.69 -0.90
N GLN A 102 -0.97 39.18 -1.99
CA GLN A 102 0.13 38.46 -2.60
C GLN A 102 1.26 38.44 -1.58
N PRO A 103 1.90 37.28 -1.33
CA PRO A 103 3.22 37.32 -0.74
C PRO A 103 4.06 38.26 -1.58
N ASP A 104 4.88 39.08 -0.93
CA ASP A 104 5.68 40.08 -1.61
C ASP A 104 6.41 39.47 -2.80
N GLN A 105 6.47 40.21 -3.92
CA GLN A 105 7.06 39.71 -5.14
C GLN A 105 8.53 39.31 -4.91
N PRO A 106 8.96 38.12 -5.36
CA PRO A 106 10.32 37.66 -5.10
C PRO A 106 11.36 38.58 -5.72
N VAL A 107 12.41 38.89 -4.96
CA VAL A 107 13.56 39.67 -5.42
C VAL A 107 14.73 38.72 -5.64
N TRP A 108 14.81 38.19 -6.87
CA TRP A 108 15.82 37.22 -7.26
C TRP A 108 17.21 37.83 -7.36
N ARG A 109 18.19 37.23 -6.69
CA ARG A 109 19.61 37.61 -6.76
C ARG A 109 20.49 36.38 -6.92
N THR A 110 21.66 36.58 -7.52
CA THR A 110 22.73 35.57 -7.56
C THR A 110 23.69 35.84 -6.41
N CYS A 111 23.31 35.42 -5.20
CA CYS A 111 24.11 35.57 -3.99
C CYS A 111 24.01 34.32 -3.13
N SER A 112 24.98 34.11 -2.24
CA SER A 112 24.90 33.04 -1.26
C SER A 112 23.61 33.17 -0.43
N PRO A 113 22.88 32.07 -0.18
CA PRO A 113 21.67 32.12 0.62
C PRO A 113 22.01 32.50 2.06
N THR A 114 21.16 33.31 2.68
CA THR A 114 21.26 33.65 4.10
C THR A 114 19.85 33.54 4.67
N TYR A 115 19.68 32.66 5.65
CA TYR A 115 18.39 32.36 6.24
C TYR A 115 18.29 33.01 7.62
N SER A 116 17.13 33.55 7.93
CA SER A 116 16.80 34.11 9.25
C SER A 116 16.71 33.04 10.34
N THR A 117 16.46 31.78 9.96
CA THR A 117 16.30 30.67 10.90
C THR A 117 17.63 29.96 11.15
N THR A 118 18.10 29.97 12.40
CA THR A 118 19.29 29.23 12.82
C THR A 118 18.95 27.76 13.06
N THR A 119 19.79 26.84 12.57
CA THR A 119 19.66 25.41 12.84
C THR A 119 20.06 25.16 14.29
N GLN A 120 19.13 24.71 15.13
CA GLN A 120 19.46 24.15 16.44
C GLN A 120 19.58 22.64 16.29
N GLU A 121 20.71 22.06 16.73
CA GLU A 121 20.79 20.62 16.97
C GLU A 121 19.84 20.27 18.11
N ARG A 122 18.90 19.37 17.88
CA ARG A 122 17.85 19.05 18.86
C ARG A 122 18.08 17.69 19.49
N THR A 123 18.24 17.71 20.81
CA THR A 123 18.39 16.53 21.69
C THR A 123 17.15 15.63 21.71
N GLU A 124 15.99 16.13 21.26
CA GLU A 124 14.68 15.46 21.33
C GLU A 124 14.59 14.17 20.50
N VAL A 125 15.16 14.14 19.30
CA VAL A 125 15.16 12.93 18.45
C VAL A 125 15.98 11.82 19.09
N ILE A 126 17.14 12.16 19.63
CA ILE A 126 18.01 11.20 20.33
C ILE A 126 17.29 10.69 21.57
N ALA A 127 16.64 11.57 22.35
CA ALA A 127 15.84 11.17 23.51
C ALA A 127 14.68 10.24 23.12
N ARG A 128 13.96 10.53 22.03
CA ARG A 128 12.84 9.69 21.56
C ARG A 128 13.33 8.35 21.00
N GLN A 129 14.45 8.32 20.30
CA GLN A 129 15.08 7.08 19.84
C GLN A 129 15.50 6.20 21.01
N THR A 130 16.12 6.79 22.04
CA THR A 130 16.48 6.08 23.27
C THR A 130 15.24 5.53 23.96
N LEU A 131 14.17 6.34 24.10
CA LEU A 131 12.90 5.89 24.69
C LEU A 131 12.29 4.72 23.91
N VAL A 132 12.21 4.80 22.58
CA VAL A 132 11.70 3.70 21.75
C VAL A 132 12.60 2.48 21.87
N LYS A 133 13.92 2.65 21.88
CA LYS A 133 14.84 1.55 22.12
C LYS A 133 14.56 0.87 23.46
N GLU A 134 14.45 1.62 24.54
CA GLU A 134 14.15 1.10 25.88
C GLU A 134 12.80 0.39 25.97
N GLN A 135 11.76 0.94 25.30
CA GLN A 135 10.42 0.36 25.30
C GLN A 135 10.31 -0.94 24.51
N PHE A 136 11.10 -1.11 23.45
CA PHE A 136 10.94 -2.21 22.49
C PHE A 136 12.08 -3.25 22.55
N GLN A 137 13.24 -2.95 23.16
CA GLN A 137 14.43 -3.83 23.17
C GLN A 137 14.20 -5.24 23.75
N ASN A 138 13.19 -5.42 24.60
CA ASN A 138 12.88 -6.71 25.25
C ASN A 138 11.58 -7.34 24.71
N LEU A 139 10.99 -6.76 23.67
CA LEU A 139 9.74 -7.24 23.09
C LEU A 139 10.01 -8.19 21.94
N THR A 140 9.25 -9.29 21.90
CA THR A 140 9.25 -10.20 20.75
C THR A 140 8.62 -9.53 19.53
N PRO A 141 8.93 -10.00 18.30
CA PRO A 141 8.29 -9.49 17.07
C PRO A 141 6.77 -9.39 17.12
N VAL A 142 6.13 -10.37 17.77
CA VAL A 142 4.68 -10.40 17.99
C VAL A 142 4.24 -9.23 18.87
N GLN A 143 4.90 -9.03 20.02
CA GLN A 143 4.55 -7.97 20.95
C GLN A 143 4.77 -6.59 20.35
N ILE A 144 5.81 -6.41 19.51
CA ILE A 144 6.04 -5.17 18.77
C ILE A 144 4.90 -4.92 17.78
N PHE A 145 4.51 -5.94 17.00
CA PHE A 145 3.38 -5.84 16.08
C PHE A 145 2.07 -5.54 16.82
N GLU A 146 1.82 -6.20 17.95
CA GLU A 146 0.65 -5.98 18.81
C GLU A 146 0.67 -4.64 19.57
N LYS A 147 1.72 -3.82 19.46
CA LYS A 147 1.63 -2.38 19.83
C LYS A 147 0.88 -1.57 18.79
N ILE A 148 1.04 -1.90 17.53
CA ILE A 148 0.40 -1.22 16.40
C ILE A 148 -0.96 -1.84 16.08
N PHE A 149 -1.02 -3.17 16.03
CA PHE A 149 -2.23 -3.94 15.77
C PHE A 149 -2.75 -4.53 17.09
N ASP A 150 -3.08 -3.62 18.01
CA ASP A 150 -3.42 -3.93 19.39
C ASP A 150 -4.88 -4.37 19.58
N ASP A 151 -5.30 -4.53 20.83
CA ASP A 151 -6.65 -4.99 21.17
C ASP A 151 -7.74 -4.00 20.74
N GLU A 152 -7.43 -2.70 20.59
CA GLU A 152 -8.36 -1.70 20.07
C GLU A 152 -8.64 -1.94 18.58
N VAL A 153 -7.58 -2.14 17.78
CA VAL A 153 -7.71 -2.51 16.35
C VAL A 153 -8.47 -3.82 16.20
N ILE A 154 -8.11 -4.84 16.98
CA ILE A 154 -8.78 -6.15 16.96
C ILE A 154 -10.26 -6.01 17.34
N SER A 155 -10.58 -5.23 18.37
CA SER A 155 -11.96 -5.02 18.83
C SER A 155 -12.79 -4.29 17.78
N LEU A 156 -12.24 -3.27 17.11
CA LEU A 156 -12.91 -2.57 16.00
C LEU A 156 -13.32 -3.57 14.92
N ILE A 157 -12.39 -4.43 14.49
CA ILE A 157 -12.63 -5.40 13.42
C ILE A 157 -13.69 -6.41 13.85
N ILE A 158 -13.57 -6.97 15.06
CA ILE A 158 -14.53 -7.98 15.58
C ILE A 158 -15.93 -7.38 15.65
N THR A 159 -16.06 -6.20 16.28
CA THR A 159 -17.34 -5.56 16.53
C THR A 159 -18.09 -5.29 15.23
N ASN A 160 -17.41 -4.65 14.26
CA ASN A 160 -18.03 -4.32 12.97
C ASN A 160 -18.27 -5.56 12.10
N THR A 161 -17.43 -6.58 12.19
CA THR A 161 -17.62 -7.85 11.46
C THR A 161 -18.84 -8.62 11.98
N ILE A 162 -19.05 -8.68 13.31
CA ILE A 162 -20.24 -9.29 13.91
C ILE A 162 -21.49 -8.45 13.58
N LEU A 163 -21.40 -7.13 13.68
CA LEU A 163 -22.50 -6.23 13.35
C LEU A 163 -22.95 -6.40 11.90
N TYR A 164 -22.02 -6.41 10.96
CA TYR A 164 -22.33 -6.66 9.55
C TYR A 164 -22.96 -8.04 9.33
N ALA A 165 -22.46 -9.08 10.00
CA ALA A 165 -23.08 -10.40 9.91
C ALA A 165 -24.54 -10.36 10.37
N ASN A 166 -24.84 -9.65 11.46
CA ASN A 166 -26.21 -9.45 11.95
C ASN A 166 -27.09 -8.67 10.95
N GLN A 167 -26.58 -7.59 10.37
CA GLN A 167 -27.26 -6.80 9.34
C GLN A 167 -27.60 -7.63 8.09
N ASN A 168 -26.84 -8.70 7.84
CA ASN A 168 -27.04 -9.63 6.71
C ASN A 168 -27.73 -10.94 7.14
N ASN A 169 -28.52 -10.93 8.22
CA ASN A 169 -29.30 -12.07 8.72
C ASN A 169 -28.45 -13.30 9.11
N ARG A 170 -27.16 -13.10 9.44
CA ARG A 170 -26.23 -14.15 9.92
C ARG A 170 -26.06 -14.07 11.44
N HIS A 171 -27.17 -14.08 12.17
CA HIS A 171 -27.21 -13.89 13.63
C HIS A 171 -26.45 -14.94 14.46
N THR A 172 -26.12 -16.08 13.86
CA THR A 172 -25.34 -17.15 14.50
C THR A 172 -23.84 -16.97 14.34
N PHE A 173 -23.39 -15.99 13.55
CA PHE A 173 -21.98 -15.71 13.35
C PHE A 173 -21.36 -15.18 14.64
N GLN A 174 -20.27 -15.80 15.05
CA GLN A 174 -19.45 -15.37 16.18
C GLN A 174 -18.02 -15.20 15.69
N LEU A 175 -17.28 -14.27 16.29
CA LEU A 175 -15.88 -14.06 16.04
C LEU A 175 -15.21 -13.63 17.34
N ASP A 176 -14.14 -14.31 17.72
CA ASP A 176 -13.32 -13.95 18.87
C ASP A 176 -11.92 -13.48 18.42
N SER A 177 -11.13 -12.96 19.36
CA SER A 177 -9.78 -12.46 19.11
C SER A 177 -8.84 -13.55 18.60
N VAL A 178 -8.96 -14.79 19.07
CA VAL A 178 -8.08 -15.90 18.65
C VAL A 178 -8.37 -16.29 17.21
N ASP A 179 -9.63 -16.44 16.84
CA ASP A 179 -10.06 -16.73 15.47
C ASP A 179 -9.66 -15.59 14.52
N LEU A 180 -9.84 -14.32 14.92
CA LEU A 180 -9.39 -13.20 14.08
C LEU A 180 -7.86 -13.15 13.94
N LYS A 181 -7.10 -13.38 15.02
CA LYS A 181 -5.63 -13.44 14.95
C LYS A 181 -5.17 -14.58 14.04
N LYS A 182 -5.78 -15.76 14.14
CA LYS A 182 -5.52 -16.88 13.21
C LYS A 182 -5.82 -16.51 11.76
N PHE A 183 -6.97 -15.89 11.50
CA PHE A 183 -7.34 -15.40 10.17
C PHE A 183 -6.28 -14.44 9.62
N ILE A 184 -5.85 -13.44 10.40
CA ILE A 184 -4.76 -12.53 10.03
C ILE A 184 -3.45 -13.29 9.83
N GLY A 185 -3.14 -14.28 10.66
CA GLY A 185 -1.95 -15.13 10.53
C GLY A 185 -1.89 -15.88 9.20
N ILE A 186 -3.04 -16.36 8.69
CA ILE A 186 -3.15 -16.99 7.37
C ILE A 186 -2.87 -15.95 6.27
N LEU A 187 -3.43 -14.75 6.38
CA LEU A 187 -3.17 -13.66 5.44
C LEU A 187 -1.68 -13.30 5.41
N ILE A 188 -1.06 -13.12 6.56
CA ILE A 188 0.38 -12.83 6.67
C ILE A 188 1.23 -13.95 6.06
N LEU A 189 0.88 -15.22 6.32
CA LEU A 189 1.55 -16.39 5.74
C LEU A 189 1.50 -16.37 4.22
N SER A 190 0.34 -16.04 3.65
CA SER A 190 0.17 -15.98 2.19
C SER A 190 1.12 -15.00 1.51
N GLY A 191 1.63 -13.99 2.23
CA GLY A 191 2.55 -13.00 1.67
C GLY A 191 3.94 -13.54 1.35
N TYR A 192 4.43 -14.51 2.12
CA TYR A 192 5.75 -15.14 1.90
C TYR A 192 5.68 -16.60 1.43
N HIS A 193 4.50 -17.22 1.49
CA HIS A 193 4.26 -18.58 1.02
C HIS A 193 3.08 -18.56 0.04
N LYS A 194 3.31 -18.02 -1.16
CA LYS A 194 2.26 -17.80 -2.17
C LYS A 194 1.93 -19.09 -2.89
N LEU A 195 0.68 -19.56 -2.76
CA LEU A 195 0.15 -20.66 -3.54
C LEU A 195 -0.63 -20.16 -4.76
N PRO A 196 -0.71 -20.96 -5.85
CA PRO A 196 -1.45 -20.57 -7.06
C PRO A 196 -2.95 -20.30 -6.83
N ARG A 197 -3.55 -20.92 -5.81
CA ARG A 197 -4.96 -20.79 -5.45
C ARG A 197 -5.12 -20.76 -3.94
N GLU A 198 -6.14 -20.05 -3.45
CA GLU A 198 -6.43 -19.93 -2.01
C GLU A 198 -6.77 -21.29 -1.40
N ASP A 199 -7.53 -22.13 -2.12
CA ASP A 199 -7.97 -23.42 -1.58
C ASP A 199 -6.83 -24.39 -1.26
N LEU A 200 -5.68 -24.21 -1.90
CA LEU A 200 -4.52 -25.08 -1.73
C LEU A 200 -3.90 -24.98 -0.33
N TYR A 201 -4.08 -23.86 0.40
CA TYR A 201 -3.62 -23.76 1.78
C TYR A 201 -4.28 -24.81 2.70
N TRP A 202 -5.42 -25.36 2.30
CA TRP A 202 -6.12 -26.45 2.99
C TRP A 202 -6.07 -27.79 2.26
N SER A 203 -5.26 -27.91 1.20
CA SER A 203 -5.08 -29.19 0.52
C SER A 203 -4.39 -30.21 1.45
N TYR A 204 -4.68 -31.49 1.21
CA TYR A 204 -3.97 -32.63 1.80
C TYR A 204 -2.86 -33.14 0.88
N ASP A 205 -2.72 -32.60 -0.33
CA ASP A 205 -1.67 -32.98 -1.27
C ASP A 205 -0.30 -32.56 -0.72
N GLU A 206 0.70 -33.43 -0.89
CA GLU A 206 2.03 -33.29 -0.28
C GLU A 206 2.79 -32.05 -0.76
N ASP A 207 2.59 -31.63 -2.01
CA ASP A 207 3.32 -30.55 -2.68
C ASP A 207 2.79 -29.15 -2.37
N VAL A 208 1.52 -29.03 -2.00
CA VAL A 208 0.82 -27.73 -1.83
C VAL A 208 0.13 -27.56 -0.48
N GLY A 209 -0.08 -28.65 0.27
CA GLY A 209 -0.76 -28.62 1.55
C GLY A 209 0.03 -27.85 2.61
N VAL A 210 -0.62 -26.90 3.27
CA VAL A 210 -0.01 -26.12 4.36
C VAL A 210 -0.60 -26.55 5.69
N GLU A 211 0.01 -27.57 6.29
CA GLU A 211 -0.48 -28.20 7.52
C GLU A 211 -0.71 -27.21 8.68
N MET A 212 0.13 -26.16 8.77
CA MET A 212 -0.05 -25.11 9.77
C MET A 212 -1.35 -24.33 9.57
N VAL A 213 -1.76 -24.07 8.32
CA VAL A 213 -3.01 -23.38 8.03
C VAL A 213 -4.19 -24.31 8.31
N SER A 214 -4.18 -25.52 7.74
CA SER A 214 -5.30 -26.47 7.87
C SER A 214 -5.55 -26.91 9.32
N ARG A 215 -4.50 -27.02 10.15
CA ARG A 215 -4.65 -27.27 11.60
C ARG A 215 -5.11 -26.05 12.40
N SER A 216 -4.80 -24.84 11.95
CA SER A 216 -5.12 -23.63 12.72
C SER A 216 -6.59 -23.24 12.62
N MET A 217 -7.18 -23.32 11.41
CA MET A 217 -8.53 -22.90 11.11
C MET A 217 -9.10 -23.71 9.93
N PRO A 218 -10.33 -24.26 10.02
CA PRO A 218 -10.97 -24.91 8.88
C PRO A 218 -11.24 -23.95 7.72
N ARG A 219 -11.14 -24.43 6.47
CA ARG A 219 -11.39 -23.63 5.25
C ARG A 219 -12.72 -22.88 5.29
N GLN A 220 -13.79 -23.55 5.71
CA GLN A 220 -15.11 -22.92 5.77
C GLN A 220 -15.14 -21.76 6.77
N ARG A 221 -14.47 -21.91 7.93
CA ARG A 221 -14.38 -20.85 8.94
C ARG A 221 -13.62 -19.64 8.40
N PHE A 222 -12.52 -19.87 7.68
CA PHE A 222 -11.78 -18.79 7.02
C PHE A 222 -12.66 -18.02 6.04
N ARG A 223 -13.38 -18.73 5.15
CA ARG A 223 -14.32 -18.12 4.19
C ARG A 223 -15.45 -17.37 4.89
N ASP A 224 -16.01 -17.93 5.97
CA ASP A 224 -17.07 -17.30 6.75
C ASP A 224 -16.60 -15.97 7.37
N ILE A 225 -15.36 -15.92 7.90
CA ILE A 225 -14.77 -14.68 8.43
C ILE A 225 -14.52 -13.69 7.29
N LYS A 226 -13.85 -14.13 6.21
CA LYS A 226 -13.55 -13.31 5.02
C LYS A 226 -14.81 -12.63 4.46
N LYS A 227 -15.89 -13.41 4.28
CA LYS A 227 -17.18 -12.95 3.78
C LYS A 227 -17.83 -11.89 4.69
N ASN A 228 -17.65 -11.98 6.00
CA ASN A 228 -18.27 -11.03 6.93
C ASN A 228 -17.37 -9.86 7.31
N LEU A 229 -16.06 -9.91 7.01
CA LEU A 229 -15.08 -8.92 7.44
C LEU A 229 -15.50 -7.49 7.08
N HIS A 230 -15.66 -6.64 8.11
CA HIS A 230 -16.11 -5.24 8.04
C HIS A 230 -15.42 -4.38 9.12
N PHE A 231 -15.42 -3.06 8.91
CA PHE A 231 -14.69 -2.09 9.73
C PHE A 231 -15.52 -0.87 10.15
N VAL A 232 -16.79 -0.81 9.74
CA VAL A 232 -17.71 0.29 10.04
C VAL A 232 -19.13 -0.26 10.21
N ASN A 233 -19.98 0.51 10.88
CA ASN A 233 -21.42 0.30 10.89
C ASN A 233 -22.03 0.77 9.57
N ASN A 234 -22.66 -0.14 8.80
CA ASN A 234 -23.29 0.21 7.53
C ASN A 234 -24.49 1.16 7.68
N ASP A 235 -25.11 1.23 8.85
CA ASP A 235 -26.22 2.17 9.11
C ASP A 235 -25.76 3.63 9.09
N GLU A 236 -24.45 3.89 9.19
CA GLU A 236 -23.86 5.22 9.09
C GLU A 236 -23.52 5.64 7.65
N ALA A 237 -23.67 4.73 6.67
CA ALA A 237 -23.30 4.98 5.28
C ALA A 237 -24.05 6.18 4.66
N SER A 238 -25.32 6.39 5.04
CA SER A 238 -26.13 7.52 4.56
C SER A 238 -25.65 8.88 5.05
N ASN A 239 -24.84 8.92 6.10
CA ASN A 239 -24.43 10.15 6.78
C ASN A 239 -23.13 10.74 6.21
N THR A 240 -22.51 10.07 5.24
CA THR A 240 -21.19 10.45 4.74
C THR A 240 -21.15 10.51 3.21
N ARG A 241 -20.35 11.45 2.71
CA ARG A 241 -19.98 11.56 1.29
C ARG A 241 -18.58 11.01 1.01
N ASP A 242 -17.89 10.50 2.03
CA ASP A 242 -16.57 9.94 1.86
C ASP A 242 -16.63 8.59 1.14
N LYS A 243 -16.03 8.55 -0.06
CA LYS A 243 -15.95 7.33 -0.87
C LYS A 243 -15.18 6.20 -0.18
N MET A 244 -14.36 6.51 0.82
CA MET A 244 -13.55 5.53 1.56
C MET A 244 -14.14 5.15 2.92
N PHE A 245 -15.39 5.51 3.22
CA PHE A 245 -15.96 5.39 4.56
C PHE A 245 -15.85 3.99 5.19
N LYS A 246 -15.91 2.92 4.37
CA LYS A 246 -15.83 1.52 4.86
C LYS A 246 -14.50 1.14 5.47
N ILE A 247 -13.45 1.92 5.22
CA ILE A 247 -12.10 1.63 5.69
C ILE A 247 -11.53 2.74 6.57
N ARG A 248 -12.17 3.91 6.64
CA ARG A 248 -11.69 5.06 7.44
C ARG A 248 -11.48 4.73 8.92
N PRO A 249 -12.40 4.07 9.64
CA PRO A 249 -12.19 3.81 11.06
C PRO A 249 -10.91 3.01 11.33
N LEU A 250 -10.61 2.02 10.48
CA LEU A 250 -9.38 1.26 10.59
C LEU A 250 -8.15 2.10 10.24
N ALA A 251 -8.22 2.91 9.17
CA ALA A 251 -7.13 3.78 8.78
C ALA A 251 -6.78 4.80 9.88
N ASP A 252 -7.78 5.44 10.47
CA ASP A 252 -7.60 6.47 11.50
C ASP A 252 -7.00 5.89 12.78
N ILE A 253 -7.49 4.72 13.24
CA ILE A 253 -6.89 4.05 14.41
C ILE A 253 -5.43 3.68 14.10
N LEU A 254 -5.12 3.11 12.93
CA LEU A 254 -3.73 2.76 12.60
C LEU A 254 -2.82 3.98 12.51
N ILE A 255 -3.28 5.09 11.93
CA ILE A 255 -2.53 6.36 11.92
C ILE A 255 -2.21 6.81 13.34
N ASN A 256 -3.18 6.75 14.25
CA ASN A 256 -2.95 7.08 15.66
C ASN A 256 -1.88 6.18 16.29
N LYS A 257 -1.88 4.87 16.01
CA LYS A 257 -0.85 3.95 16.50
C LYS A 257 0.52 4.22 15.87
N PHE A 258 0.57 4.58 14.59
CA PHE A 258 1.81 4.92 13.89
C PHE A 258 2.47 6.16 14.49
N LEU A 259 1.68 7.19 14.80
CA LEU A 259 2.13 8.40 15.49
C LEU A 259 2.53 8.13 16.94
N GLN A 260 1.76 7.31 17.66
CA GLN A 260 2.00 6.98 19.06
C GLN A 260 3.35 6.27 19.27
N TRP A 261 3.64 5.26 18.45
CA TRP A 261 4.81 4.39 18.62
C TRP A 261 6.02 4.78 17.77
N GLY A 262 5.80 5.57 16.71
CA GLY A 262 6.87 5.99 15.81
C GLY A 262 7.92 6.86 16.50
N VAL A 263 9.17 6.70 16.06
CA VAL A 263 10.20 7.72 16.27
C VAL A 263 9.96 8.79 15.22
N MET A 264 9.52 9.97 15.64
CA MET A 264 9.42 11.10 14.72
C MET A 264 10.82 11.59 14.37
N HIS A 265 11.21 11.39 13.11
CA HIS A 265 12.51 11.80 12.59
C HIS A 265 12.43 13.27 12.12
N ASP A 266 13.58 13.95 12.11
CA ASP A 266 13.68 15.30 11.55
C ASP A 266 13.32 15.29 10.07
N ASN A 267 13.72 14.25 9.33
CA ASN A 267 13.53 14.16 7.89
C ASN A 267 12.24 13.40 7.56
N ILE A 268 11.32 14.08 6.89
CA ILE A 268 10.02 13.55 6.45
C ILE A 268 9.96 13.61 4.93
N SER A 269 9.72 12.47 4.30
CA SER A 269 9.37 12.37 2.89
C SER A 269 7.86 12.38 2.72
N ILE A 270 7.37 13.14 1.74
CA ILE A 270 5.96 13.13 1.33
C ILE A 270 5.90 12.74 -0.14
N ASP A 271 5.17 11.66 -0.41
CA ASP A 271 4.95 11.16 -1.77
C ASP A 271 3.62 10.40 -1.85
N GLU A 272 3.32 9.88 -3.04
CA GLU A 272 2.25 8.91 -3.24
C GLU A 272 2.71 7.45 -3.12
N SER A 273 1.78 6.59 -2.71
CA SER A 273 1.85 5.14 -2.84
C SER A 273 0.65 4.63 -3.66
N MET A 274 0.85 3.53 -4.39
CA MET A 274 -0.18 2.92 -5.24
C MET A 274 -0.57 1.52 -4.76
N VAL A 275 -1.83 1.35 -4.41
CA VAL A 275 -2.42 0.06 -4.04
C VAL A 275 -3.13 -0.55 -5.25
N LYS A 276 -2.53 -1.60 -5.82
CA LYS A 276 -3.03 -2.27 -7.04
C LYS A 276 -4.47 -2.75 -6.87
N TYR A 277 -5.36 -2.27 -7.74
CA TYR A 277 -6.78 -2.65 -7.74
C TYR A 277 -7.38 -2.51 -9.14
N PHE A 278 -8.08 -3.56 -9.59
CA PHE A 278 -8.68 -3.59 -10.93
C PHE A 278 -10.20 -3.47 -10.92
N GLY A 279 -10.86 -3.71 -9.78
CA GLY A 279 -12.32 -3.66 -9.68
C GLY A 279 -12.92 -2.27 -9.87
N HIS A 280 -14.25 -2.18 -9.83
CA HIS A 280 -14.96 -0.92 -9.98
C HIS A 280 -14.97 -0.16 -8.66
N HIS A 281 -14.45 1.06 -8.66
CA HIS A 281 -14.61 1.99 -7.56
C HIS A 281 -14.39 3.43 -8.05
N PRO A 282 -15.22 4.42 -7.67
CA PRO A 282 -15.10 5.82 -8.13
C PRO A 282 -13.85 6.58 -7.66
N ALA A 283 -13.00 5.94 -6.85
CA ALA A 283 -11.73 6.50 -6.38
C ALA A 283 -10.50 5.80 -7.02
N LYS A 284 -10.72 4.78 -7.85
CA LYS A 284 -9.64 4.12 -8.61
C LYS A 284 -8.97 5.13 -9.54
N GLN A 285 -7.65 5.16 -9.55
CA GLN A 285 -6.83 6.03 -10.38
C GLN A 285 -6.10 5.21 -11.44
N PHE A 286 -5.84 5.86 -12.58
CA PHE A 286 -4.93 5.37 -13.60
C PHE A 286 -3.72 6.31 -13.68
N ILE A 287 -2.51 5.78 -13.44
CA ILE A 287 -1.28 6.55 -13.49
C ILE A 287 -0.35 5.94 -14.53
N ARG A 288 -0.13 6.67 -15.62
CA ARG A 288 0.84 6.30 -16.67
C ARG A 288 2.27 6.31 -16.07
N GLY A 289 3.12 5.40 -16.54
CA GLY A 289 4.54 5.35 -16.15
C GLY A 289 4.86 4.69 -14.81
N LYS A 290 3.88 4.43 -13.92
CA LYS A 290 4.12 3.69 -12.65
C LYS A 290 4.06 2.17 -12.84
N PRO A 291 4.81 1.37 -12.04
CA PRO A 291 4.72 -0.09 -12.07
C PRO A 291 3.30 -0.62 -11.81
N VAL A 292 2.57 0.06 -10.92
CA VAL A 292 1.15 -0.17 -10.66
C VAL A 292 0.35 0.95 -11.34
N ARG A 293 -0.16 0.66 -12.55
CA ARG A 293 -0.88 1.65 -13.35
C ARG A 293 -2.32 1.86 -12.89
N PHE A 294 -2.99 0.84 -12.36
CA PHE A 294 -4.37 0.89 -11.90
C PHE A 294 -4.46 0.56 -10.41
N GLY A 295 -5.08 1.45 -9.63
CA GLY A 295 -5.21 1.23 -8.20
C GLY A 295 -5.76 2.40 -7.42
N TYR A 296 -5.74 2.26 -6.10
CA TYR A 296 -5.98 3.37 -5.20
C TYR A 296 -4.69 4.16 -5.01
N LYS A 297 -4.80 5.49 -5.10
CA LYS A 297 -3.72 6.41 -4.76
C LYS A 297 -3.80 6.76 -3.27
N ASN A 298 -2.67 6.68 -2.59
CA ASN A 298 -2.54 7.02 -1.17
C ASN A 298 -1.46 8.09 -1.00
N TRP A 299 -1.75 9.17 -0.30
CA TRP A 299 -0.74 10.17 0.06
C TRP A 299 -0.06 9.73 1.35
N VAL A 300 1.27 9.74 1.40
CA VAL A 300 2.02 9.18 2.53
C VAL A 300 3.05 10.19 3.02
N ALA A 301 3.15 10.35 4.33
CA ALA A 301 4.27 10.98 5.02
C ALA A 301 5.07 9.91 5.76
N ALA A 302 6.34 9.72 5.38
CA ALA A 302 7.19 8.66 5.91
C ALA A 302 8.58 9.19 6.31
N SER A 303 9.24 8.49 7.24
CA SER A 303 10.66 8.70 7.54
C SER A 303 11.53 8.36 6.34
N SER A 304 12.77 8.84 6.31
CA SER A 304 13.77 8.43 5.30
C SER A 304 14.10 6.93 5.32
N THR A 305 13.72 6.22 6.38
CA THR A 305 13.89 4.76 6.53
C THR A 305 12.63 3.98 6.16
N GLY A 306 11.57 4.64 5.68
CA GLY A 306 10.32 4.00 5.27
C GLY A 306 9.39 3.59 6.41
N TYR A 307 9.45 4.27 7.56
CA TYR A 307 8.39 4.21 8.57
C TYR A 307 7.27 5.17 8.17
N CYS A 308 6.05 4.67 7.99
CA CYS A 308 4.89 5.51 7.70
C CYS A 308 4.38 6.20 8.97
N TYR A 309 4.31 7.54 8.97
CA TYR A 309 3.69 8.30 10.06
C TYR A 309 2.20 8.47 9.86
N VAL A 310 1.82 8.96 8.68
CA VAL A 310 0.45 9.32 8.32
C VAL A 310 0.24 9.00 6.85
N PHE A 311 -0.98 8.58 6.52
CA PHE A 311 -1.41 8.49 5.14
C PHE A 311 -2.83 9.05 4.94
N ASP A 312 -3.21 9.27 3.68
CA ASP A 312 -4.56 9.69 3.31
C ASP A 312 -4.98 9.13 1.94
N LEU A 313 -6.08 8.39 1.94
CA LEU A 313 -6.63 7.77 0.73
C LEU A 313 -7.24 8.84 -0.20
N TYR A 314 -6.72 8.93 -1.43
CA TYR A 314 -7.23 9.87 -2.42
C TYR A 314 -8.60 9.43 -2.96
N CYS A 315 -9.60 10.30 -2.81
CA CYS A 315 -10.98 10.06 -3.24
C CYS A 315 -11.34 10.71 -4.60
N GLY A 316 -10.35 11.18 -5.35
CA GLY A 316 -10.56 11.98 -6.56
C GLY A 316 -10.82 13.46 -6.26
N LYS A 317 -11.48 14.15 -7.20
CA LYS A 317 -11.77 15.59 -7.11
C LYS A 317 -12.57 15.94 -5.84
N ALA A 318 -11.99 16.83 -5.03
CA ALA A 318 -12.65 17.37 -3.85
C ALA A 318 -13.90 18.18 -4.24
N ILE A 319 -14.97 18.08 -3.46
CA ILE A 319 -16.22 18.82 -3.67
C ILE A 319 -16.03 20.30 -3.34
N GLU A 320 -15.16 20.60 -2.38
CA GLU A 320 -14.91 21.97 -1.92
C GLU A 320 -13.92 22.69 -2.83
N ALA A 321 -14.32 23.88 -3.28
CA ALA A 321 -13.46 24.77 -4.04
C ALA A 321 -12.34 25.29 -3.12
N SER A 322 -11.09 24.95 -3.45
CA SER A 322 -9.92 25.52 -2.80
C SER A 322 -9.10 26.34 -3.79
N THR A 323 -8.48 27.40 -3.29
CA THR A 323 -7.60 28.26 -4.08
C THR A 323 -6.18 27.72 -4.17
N ASP A 324 -5.80 26.78 -3.30
CA ASP A 324 -4.48 26.16 -3.29
C ASP A 324 -4.42 24.96 -4.25
N PRO A 325 -3.32 24.79 -5.01
CA PRO A 325 -3.11 23.59 -5.83
C PRO A 325 -3.21 22.31 -5.00
N LEU A 326 -3.66 21.21 -5.62
CA LEU A 326 -3.82 19.91 -4.96
C LEU A 326 -2.57 19.49 -4.17
N GLY A 327 -1.39 19.55 -4.80
CA GLY A 327 -0.12 19.19 -4.14
C GLY A 327 0.15 19.99 -2.86
N SER A 328 -0.12 21.30 -2.86
CA SER A 328 0.03 22.13 -1.66
C SER A 328 -0.93 21.75 -0.54
N ARG A 329 -2.17 21.43 -0.89
CA ARG A 329 -3.18 21.01 0.09
C ARG A 329 -2.81 19.68 0.74
N VAL A 330 -2.34 18.72 -0.07
CA VAL A 330 -1.92 17.41 0.42
C VAL A 330 -0.76 17.53 1.39
N VAL A 331 0.29 18.29 1.04
CA VAL A 331 1.44 18.51 1.93
C VAL A 331 1.00 19.13 3.25
N LYS A 332 0.26 20.25 3.22
CA LYS A 332 -0.23 20.92 4.43
C LYS A 332 -1.10 20.01 5.28
N MET A 333 -2.00 19.24 4.66
CA MET A 333 -2.88 18.28 5.35
C MET A 333 -2.07 17.18 6.06
N LEU A 334 -1.12 16.55 5.37
CA LEU A 334 -0.30 15.50 5.97
C LEU A 334 0.56 16.04 7.12
N LEU A 335 1.16 17.22 6.94
CA LEU A 335 1.94 17.88 7.99
C LEU A 335 1.09 18.26 9.21
N GLN A 336 -0.13 18.76 8.99
CA GLN A 336 -1.08 19.04 10.07
C GLN A 336 -1.44 17.77 10.84
N LYS A 337 -1.67 16.66 10.15
CA LYS A 337 -1.98 15.35 10.77
C LYS A 337 -0.82 14.79 11.61
N LEU A 338 0.43 15.20 11.37
CA LEU A 338 1.56 14.80 12.23
C LEU A 338 1.43 15.37 13.65
N GLY A 339 0.84 16.56 13.80
CA GLY A 339 0.61 17.18 15.10
C GLY A 339 1.88 17.57 15.88
N THR A 340 3.00 17.75 15.19
CA THR A 340 4.31 18.07 15.77
C THR A 340 4.73 19.52 15.52
N ASP A 341 5.68 20.03 16.30
CA ASP A 341 6.27 21.36 16.08
C ASP A 341 6.94 21.40 14.69
N PRO A 342 6.49 22.28 13.77
CA PRO A 342 7.08 22.44 12.44
C PRO A 342 8.59 22.64 12.44
N THR A 343 9.12 23.32 13.46
CA THR A 343 10.53 23.65 13.55
C THR A 343 11.43 22.43 13.80
N ASN A 344 10.86 21.28 14.16
CA ASN A 344 11.57 20.00 14.23
C ASN A 344 11.85 19.40 12.85
N HIS A 345 11.13 19.79 11.80
CA HIS A 345 11.08 18.98 10.58
C HIS A 345 11.75 19.62 9.36
N GLN A 346 12.48 18.77 8.64
CA GLN A 346 12.92 18.91 7.26
C GLN A 346 12.03 18.05 6.37
N VAL A 347 11.27 18.67 5.49
CA VAL A 347 10.27 18.02 4.66
C VAL A 347 10.75 17.97 3.21
N PHE A 348 10.67 16.78 2.62
CA PHE A 348 11.09 16.49 1.26
C PHE A 348 9.90 16.01 0.45
N PHE A 349 9.72 16.56 -0.75
CA PHE A 349 8.63 16.14 -1.64
C PHE A 349 9.02 16.29 -3.11
N ASP A 350 8.28 15.60 -3.97
CA ASP A 350 8.53 15.52 -5.40
C ASP A 350 8.06 16.78 -6.16
N ASN A 351 8.12 16.72 -7.50
CA ASN A 351 7.70 17.82 -8.36
C ASN A 351 6.17 17.98 -8.49
N PHE A 352 5.38 16.94 -8.22
CA PHE A 352 3.93 17.03 -8.17
C PHE A 352 3.49 17.94 -7.02
N PHE A 353 4.13 17.88 -5.86
CA PHE A 353 3.79 18.74 -4.72
C PHE A 353 4.44 20.13 -4.80
N THR A 354 5.68 20.22 -5.28
CA THR A 354 6.50 21.45 -5.13
C THR A 354 5.98 22.62 -5.96
N ASN A 355 5.85 23.78 -5.31
CA ASN A 355 5.78 25.09 -5.96
C ASN A 355 6.31 26.19 -5.05
N TYR A 356 6.63 27.35 -5.63
CA TYR A 356 7.23 28.47 -4.90
C TYR A 356 6.39 28.92 -3.69
N ASN A 357 5.07 29.09 -3.86
CA ASN A 357 4.22 29.60 -2.78
C ASN A 357 4.16 28.61 -1.61
N LEU A 358 4.15 27.30 -1.88
CA LEU A 358 4.18 26.29 -0.83
C LEU A 358 5.42 26.44 0.08
N LEU A 359 6.60 26.67 -0.50
CA LEU A 359 7.83 26.85 0.30
C LEU A 359 7.78 28.11 1.16
N VAL A 360 7.17 29.19 0.66
CA VAL A 360 6.94 30.42 1.44
C VAL A 360 5.99 30.16 2.61
N ASP A 361 4.88 29.44 2.37
CA ASP A 361 3.91 29.10 3.41
C ASP A 361 4.54 28.19 4.47
N LEU A 362 5.23 27.12 4.06
CA LEU A 362 5.92 26.20 4.97
C LEU A 362 6.98 26.90 5.81
N LYS A 363 7.70 27.86 5.23
CA LYS A 363 8.67 28.67 5.97
C LYS A 363 7.98 29.51 7.06
N LYS A 364 6.84 30.14 6.76
CA LYS A 364 6.07 30.92 7.75
C LYS A 364 5.56 30.04 8.89
N GLU A 365 5.24 28.78 8.59
CA GLU A 365 4.85 27.77 9.58
C GLU A 365 6.05 27.24 10.38
N GLY A 366 7.30 27.45 9.92
CA GLY A 366 8.54 27.03 10.59
C GLY A 366 9.17 25.76 10.02
N TYR A 367 8.57 25.14 9.01
CA TYR A 367 9.11 23.97 8.34
C TYR A 367 10.32 24.31 7.47
N ARG A 368 11.34 23.46 7.54
CA ARG A 368 12.41 23.41 6.53
C ARG A 368 11.94 22.51 5.39
N ALA A 369 11.92 23.00 4.17
CA ALA A 369 11.34 22.28 3.05
C ALA A 369 12.23 22.33 1.81
N THR A 370 12.34 21.18 1.13
CA THR A 370 13.12 21.01 -0.11
C THR A 370 12.35 20.12 -1.07
N GLY A 371 12.25 20.52 -2.34
CA GLY A 371 11.59 19.69 -3.34
C GLY A 371 12.07 19.97 -4.76
N THR A 372 11.99 18.97 -5.63
CA THR A 372 12.21 19.18 -7.07
C THR A 372 11.08 20.04 -7.62
N ILE A 373 11.39 21.05 -8.43
CA ILE A 373 10.39 22.03 -8.90
C ILE A 373 10.34 22.07 -10.42
N ARG A 374 9.11 22.08 -10.98
CA ARG A 374 8.88 22.30 -12.41
C ARG A 374 9.09 23.76 -12.80
N GLU A 375 9.58 24.01 -14.01
CA GLU A 375 9.94 25.35 -14.50
C GLU A 375 8.77 26.35 -14.42
N ASN A 376 7.55 25.92 -14.72
CA ASN A 376 6.34 26.74 -14.66
C ASN A 376 5.87 27.09 -13.23
N ARG A 377 6.46 26.48 -12.19
CA ARG A 377 6.10 26.69 -10.77
C ARG A 377 7.10 27.55 -10.00
N THR A 378 8.11 28.07 -10.67
CA THR A 378 9.24 28.85 -10.10
C THR A 378 8.94 30.34 -9.88
N LYS A 379 7.69 30.80 -10.10
CA LYS A 379 7.30 32.22 -9.98
C LYS A 379 8.13 33.16 -10.86
N LYS A 380 8.44 32.74 -12.09
CA LYS A 380 9.25 33.50 -13.07
C LYS A 380 10.67 33.82 -12.58
N CYS A 381 11.27 32.91 -11.81
CA CYS A 381 12.67 32.99 -11.43
C CYS A 381 13.58 33.06 -12.68
N PRO A 382 14.52 34.01 -12.78
CA PRO A 382 15.36 34.21 -13.96
C PRO A 382 16.53 33.22 -14.01
N LEU A 383 16.24 31.92 -13.92
CA LEU A 383 17.22 30.85 -14.12
C LEU A 383 17.49 30.65 -15.62
N LYS A 384 18.70 30.17 -15.95
CA LYS A 384 19.00 29.64 -17.29
C LYS A 384 17.97 28.59 -17.66
N SER A 385 17.41 28.69 -18.85
CA SER A 385 16.38 27.78 -19.33
C SER A 385 16.87 26.33 -19.36
N THR A 386 15.93 25.39 -19.30
CA THR A 386 16.26 23.96 -19.40
C THR A 386 17.02 23.65 -20.71
N LYS A 387 16.72 24.35 -21.80
CA LYS A 387 17.40 24.21 -23.10
C LYS A 387 18.85 24.69 -23.07
N GLU A 388 19.11 25.83 -22.43
CA GLU A 388 20.49 26.34 -22.26
C GLU A 388 21.30 25.44 -21.34
N MET A 389 20.69 24.95 -20.25
CA MET A 389 21.34 24.05 -19.30
C MET A 389 21.67 22.68 -19.92
N LYS A 390 20.85 22.17 -20.86
CA LYS A 390 21.15 20.92 -21.59
C LYS A 390 22.41 21.01 -22.45
N LYS A 391 22.79 22.21 -22.91
CA LYS A 391 24.00 22.44 -23.74
C LYS A 391 25.28 22.59 -22.92
N LYS A 392 25.17 22.72 -21.60
CA LYS A 392 26.32 22.86 -20.71
C LYS A 392 26.91 21.51 -20.34
N ASP A 393 28.17 21.56 -19.91
CA ASP A 393 28.86 20.39 -19.35
C ASP A 393 28.14 19.86 -18.11
N ARG A 394 28.22 18.54 -17.93
CA ARG A 394 27.74 17.85 -16.72
C ARG A 394 28.38 18.48 -15.47
N ALA A 395 27.64 18.48 -14.37
CA ALA A 395 27.98 19.18 -13.12
C ALA A 395 27.77 20.71 -13.14
N SER A 396 27.42 21.31 -14.28
CA SER A 396 27.05 22.73 -14.33
C SER A 396 25.77 23.02 -13.53
N TYR A 397 25.75 24.14 -12.81
CA TYR A 397 24.55 24.66 -12.16
C TYR A 397 24.31 26.15 -12.41
N ASP A 398 23.08 26.60 -12.17
CA ASP A 398 22.66 28.01 -12.08
C ASP A 398 21.70 28.14 -10.89
N TYR A 399 21.70 29.28 -10.21
CA TYR A 399 20.89 29.46 -9.01
C TYR A 399 20.43 30.90 -8.81
N ARG A 400 19.30 31.06 -8.15
CA ARG A 400 18.80 32.36 -7.68
C ARG A 400 18.26 32.21 -6.27
N PHE A 401 18.51 33.22 -5.46
CA PHE A 401 17.99 33.33 -4.11
C PHE A 401 17.03 34.51 -4.04
N ASP A 402 15.81 34.29 -3.57
CA ASP A 402 14.91 35.36 -3.16
C ASP A 402 15.23 35.76 -1.72
N LYS A 403 15.81 36.94 -1.52
CA LYS A 403 16.15 37.43 -0.17
C LYS A 403 14.91 37.78 0.66
N GLN A 404 13.79 38.11 0.03
CA GLN A 404 12.60 38.55 0.74
C GLN A 404 11.88 37.40 1.44
N ASN A 405 11.65 36.31 0.71
CA ASN A 405 11.02 35.12 1.28
C ASN A 405 12.05 34.05 1.70
N GLU A 406 13.35 34.26 1.46
CA GLU A 406 14.47 33.33 1.69
C GLU A 406 14.27 31.98 1.01
N ILE A 407 14.00 32.00 -0.29
CA ILE A 407 13.82 30.81 -1.11
C ILE A 407 14.96 30.70 -2.11
N LEU A 408 15.68 29.57 -2.09
CA LEU A 408 16.74 29.25 -3.04
C LEU A 408 16.22 28.30 -4.11
N LEU A 409 16.42 28.66 -5.38
CA LEU A 409 16.24 27.75 -6.51
C LEU A 409 17.59 27.45 -7.15
N VAL A 410 17.86 26.16 -7.39
CA VAL A 410 19.09 25.69 -8.03
C VAL A 410 18.74 24.72 -9.15
N ARG A 411 19.25 25.00 -10.34
CA ARG A 411 19.13 24.16 -11.53
C ARG A 411 20.49 23.53 -11.81
N TRP A 412 20.55 22.21 -11.83
CA TRP A 412 21.77 21.44 -12.01
C TRP A 412 21.64 20.47 -13.19
N LYS A 413 22.73 20.31 -13.94
CA LYS A 413 22.82 19.41 -15.09
C LYS A 413 23.59 18.15 -14.69
N ASP A 414 22.86 17.05 -14.56
CA ASP A 414 23.41 15.69 -14.54
C ASP A 414 23.20 15.03 -15.92
N ASN A 415 22.73 13.77 -15.96
CA ASN A 415 22.24 13.16 -17.20
C ASN A 415 21.07 13.97 -17.77
N SER A 416 20.11 14.36 -16.91
CA SER A 416 19.03 15.31 -17.20
C SER A 416 19.22 16.61 -16.41
N VAL A 417 18.48 17.65 -16.80
CA VAL A 417 18.45 18.91 -16.05
C VAL A 417 17.39 18.77 -14.96
N CYS A 418 17.76 19.02 -13.71
CA CYS A 418 16.86 19.02 -12.57
C CYS A 418 16.92 20.37 -11.86
N THR A 419 15.78 20.82 -11.34
CA THR A 419 15.69 22.05 -10.53
C THR A 419 15.17 21.68 -9.15
N ILE A 420 15.84 22.13 -8.09
CA ILE A 420 15.37 22.02 -6.71
C ILE A 420 15.09 23.41 -6.16
N ALA A 421 14.05 23.52 -5.36
CA ALA A 421 13.76 24.69 -4.54
C ALA A 421 13.84 24.31 -3.05
N THR A 422 14.42 25.18 -2.23
CA THR A 422 14.56 25.00 -0.78
C THR A 422 14.42 26.32 -0.03
N ASN A 423 13.93 26.27 1.20
CA ASN A 423 13.84 27.42 2.11
C ASN A 423 14.90 27.43 3.22
N TYR A 424 15.87 26.51 3.20
CA TYR A 424 16.85 26.39 4.29
C TYR A 424 18.24 25.83 3.88
N ASP A 425 18.34 25.05 2.81
CA ASP A 425 19.61 24.38 2.45
C ASP A 425 20.46 25.20 1.48
N THR A 426 21.74 24.82 1.33
CA THR A 426 22.76 25.59 0.61
C THR A 426 23.35 24.82 -0.56
N ILE A 427 24.04 25.54 -1.45
CA ILE A 427 24.78 24.96 -2.59
C ILE A 427 26.09 24.32 -2.11
N GLU A 428 26.79 25.04 -1.23
CA GLU A 428 28.11 24.68 -0.72
C GLU A 428 28.03 23.97 0.64
N PRO A 429 29.04 23.13 0.99
CA PRO A 429 30.12 22.71 0.09
C PRO A 429 29.62 21.77 -1.01
N LEU A 430 30.18 21.88 -2.23
CA LEU A 430 29.94 20.89 -3.26
C LEU A 430 30.41 19.51 -2.78
N GLY A 431 29.56 18.51 -2.99
CA GLY A 431 29.92 17.11 -2.78
C GLY A 431 30.31 16.42 -4.09
N VAL A 432 30.70 15.15 -3.98
CA VAL A 432 31.08 14.31 -5.12
C VAL A 432 30.23 13.05 -5.13
N VAL A 433 29.72 12.68 -6.31
CA VAL A 433 28.99 11.40 -6.50
C VAL A 433 29.56 10.64 -7.69
N LYS A 434 29.72 9.33 -7.54
CA LYS A 434 30.15 8.43 -8.61
C LYS A 434 28.98 8.15 -9.55
N ARG A 435 29.11 8.56 -10.80
CA ARG A 435 28.10 8.33 -11.84
C ARG A 435 28.69 7.63 -13.04
N TRP A 436 27.91 6.77 -13.68
CA TRP A 436 28.31 6.18 -14.96
C TRP A 436 28.52 7.27 -16.00
N SER A 437 29.65 7.20 -16.70
CA SER A 437 29.97 8.04 -17.85
C SER A 437 29.89 7.18 -19.11
N PRO A 438 28.92 7.43 -20.02
CA PRO A 438 28.84 6.71 -21.28
C PRO A 438 30.10 6.86 -22.14
N VAL A 439 30.74 8.04 -22.07
CA VAL A 439 31.95 8.38 -22.84
C VAL A 439 33.15 7.57 -22.37
N GLN A 440 33.37 7.51 -21.04
CA GLN A 440 34.51 6.80 -20.48
C GLN A 440 34.22 5.33 -20.15
N ARG A 441 32.97 4.88 -20.30
CA ARG A 441 32.48 3.53 -19.94
C ARG A 441 32.90 3.08 -18.53
N GLN A 442 32.95 4.02 -17.60
CA GLN A 442 33.29 3.80 -16.21
C GLN A 442 32.53 4.77 -15.29
N LYS A 443 32.57 4.53 -13.98
CA LYS A 443 32.04 5.47 -12.99
C LYS A 443 33.04 6.60 -12.77
N THR A 444 32.61 7.83 -13.02
CA THR A 444 33.40 9.06 -12.83
C THR A 444 32.83 9.89 -11.69
N ASP A 445 33.69 10.67 -11.06
CA ASP A 445 33.31 11.63 -10.03
C ASP A 445 32.64 12.85 -10.67
N VAL A 446 31.48 13.22 -10.14
CA VAL A 446 30.68 14.36 -10.60
C VAL A 446 30.37 15.26 -9.41
N ASN A 447 30.71 16.55 -9.54
CA ASN A 447 30.38 17.54 -8.52
C ASN A 447 28.87 17.76 -8.46
N ILE A 448 28.33 17.73 -7.24
CA ILE A 448 26.91 17.85 -6.96
C ILE A 448 26.70 18.89 -5.85
N PRO A 449 25.78 19.87 -6.02
CA PRO A 449 25.46 20.80 -4.94
C PRO A 449 24.91 20.07 -3.72
N LYS A 450 25.27 20.54 -2.52
CA LYS A 450 24.88 19.93 -1.22
C LYS A 450 23.39 19.63 -1.15
N LEU A 451 22.53 20.59 -1.48
CA LEU A 451 21.07 20.41 -1.45
C LEU A 451 20.53 19.24 -2.28
N PHE A 452 21.20 18.86 -3.38
CA PHE A 452 20.81 17.68 -4.17
C PHE A 452 21.20 16.38 -3.46
N GLN A 453 22.31 16.38 -2.71
CA GLN A 453 22.68 15.25 -1.87
C GLN A 453 21.71 15.09 -0.70
N THR A 454 21.37 16.19 -0.02
CA THR A 454 20.37 16.21 1.06
C THR A 454 19.03 15.68 0.55
N TYR A 455 18.57 16.14 -0.62
CA TYR A 455 17.32 15.69 -1.22
C TYR A 455 17.33 14.19 -1.55
N ASN A 456 18.35 13.71 -2.29
CA ASN A 456 18.44 12.30 -2.70
C ASN A 456 18.53 11.35 -1.51
N LYS A 457 19.10 11.79 -0.38
CA LYS A 457 19.19 10.99 0.85
C LYS A 457 17.85 10.81 1.55
N ASN A 458 16.97 11.81 1.49
CA ASN A 458 15.79 11.87 2.35
C ASN A 458 14.44 11.71 1.64
N MET A 459 14.38 11.88 0.31
CA MET A 459 13.12 11.79 -0.44
C MET A 459 12.57 10.36 -0.55
N GLY A 460 13.44 9.34 -0.59
CA GLY A 460 13.06 7.94 -0.91
C GLY A 460 12.31 7.17 0.19
N GLY A 461 11.84 7.83 1.25
CA GLY A 461 11.20 7.14 2.38
C GLY A 461 9.90 6.42 2.01
N VAL A 462 9.06 7.02 1.16
CA VAL A 462 7.83 6.37 0.68
C VAL A 462 8.15 5.20 -0.25
N ASP A 463 9.17 5.33 -1.11
CA ASP A 463 9.63 4.23 -1.98
C ASP A 463 10.16 3.03 -1.15
N GLU A 464 10.88 3.29 -0.06
CA GLU A 464 11.36 2.26 0.88
C GLU A 464 10.21 1.52 1.57
N LEU A 465 9.14 2.24 1.94
CA LEU A 465 7.92 1.64 2.47
C LEU A 465 7.23 0.76 1.42
N ASP A 466 7.06 1.28 0.20
CA ASP A 466 6.43 0.55 -0.90
C ASP A 466 7.21 -0.72 -1.27
N GLN A 467 8.54 -0.63 -1.29
CA GLN A 467 9.42 -1.77 -1.52
C GLN A 467 9.23 -2.83 -0.42
N SER A 468 9.28 -2.42 0.84
CA SER A 468 9.05 -3.25 2.03
C SER A 468 7.71 -3.99 1.96
N ILE A 469 6.63 -3.29 1.59
CA ILE A 469 5.30 -3.91 1.40
C ILE A 469 5.29 -4.87 0.21
N SER A 470 5.94 -4.50 -0.90
CA SER A 470 5.90 -5.29 -2.14
C SER A 470 6.53 -6.68 -2.01
N LEU A 471 7.58 -6.83 -1.18
CA LEU A 471 8.32 -8.08 -1.01
C LEU A 471 7.45 -9.22 -0.47
N TYR A 472 6.58 -8.92 0.51
CA TYR A 472 5.76 -9.92 1.20
C TYR A 472 4.27 -9.56 1.21
N ARG A 473 3.81 -8.85 0.17
CA ARG A 473 2.42 -8.45 0.01
C ARG A 473 1.49 -9.65 0.16
N ILE A 474 0.49 -9.53 1.03
CA ILE A 474 -0.56 -10.54 1.23
C ILE A 474 -1.15 -10.95 -0.12
N ALA A 475 -1.15 -12.26 -0.40
CA ALA A 475 -1.51 -12.80 -1.70
C ALA A 475 -2.96 -13.26 -1.79
N ILE A 476 -3.62 -13.52 -0.65
CA ILE A 476 -5.03 -13.87 -0.64
C ILE A 476 -5.86 -12.64 -1.05
N HIS A 477 -6.60 -12.80 -2.14
CA HIS A 477 -7.47 -11.78 -2.71
C HIS A 477 -8.88 -11.84 -2.12
N GLY A 478 -9.60 -10.73 -2.19
CA GLY A 478 -10.99 -10.61 -1.78
C GLY A 478 -11.72 -9.69 -2.74
N LYS A 479 -13.04 -9.88 -2.85
CA LYS A 479 -13.87 -9.21 -3.85
C LYS A 479 -14.31 -7.81 -3.44
N LYS A 480 -14.54 -7.61 -2.15
CA LYS A 480 -14.89 -6.31 -1.58
C LYS A 480 -13.81 -5.29 -1.91
N TRP A 481 -14.20 -4.13 -2.42
CA TRP A 481 -13.27 -3.11 -2.90
C TRP A 481 -12.28 -2.63 -1.82
N TRP A 482 -12.67 -2.67 -0.55
CA TRP A 482 -11.83 -2.28 0.58
C TRP A 482 -10.88 -3.39 1.05
N TRP A 483 -11.02 -4.63 0.56
CA TRP A 483 -10.15 -5.76 0.93
C TRP A 483 -8.68 -5.48 0.65
N VAL A 484 -8.39 -4.93 -0.53
CA VAL A 484 -7.01 -4.61 -0.93
C VAL A 484 -6.43 -3.48 -0.07
N LEU A 485 -7.26 -2.57 0.43
CA LEU A 485 -6.84 -1.51 1.36
C LEU A 485 -6.60 -2.06 2.76
N PHE A 486 -7.48 -2.96 3.25
CA PHE A 486 -7.29 -3.67 4.51
C PHE A 486 -5.97 -4.45 4.53
N THR A 487 -5.74 -5.30 3.54
CA THR A 487 -4.51 -6.10 3.45
C THR A 487 -3.27 -5.22 3.29
N TYR A 488 -3.34 -4.14 2.51
CA TYR A 488 -2.29 -3.14 2.41
C TYR A 488 -1.96 -2.49 3.77
N MET A 489 -2.97 -2.15 4.57
CA MET A 489 -2.75 -1.57 5.91
C MET A 489 -2.18 -2.58 6.91
N VAL A 490 -2.53 -3.88 6.81
CA VAL A 490 -1.87 -4.94 7.58
C VAL A 490 -0.39 -5.03 7.21
N ASP A 491 -0.08 -5.01 5.91
CA ASP A 491 1.31 -5.02 5.44
C ASP A 491 2.09 -3.78 5.89
N MET A 492 1.45 -2.60 5.86
CA MET A 492 2.02 -1.36 6.38
C MET A 492 2.27 -1.41 7.89
N ALA A 493 1.34 -1.96 8.68
CA ALA A 493 1.51 -2.14 10.11
C ALA A 493 2.69 -3.08 10.42
N ILE A 494 2.88 -4.14 9.64
CA ILE A 494 4.04 -5.04 9.77
C ILE A 494 5.34 -4.32 9.37
N ALA A 495 5.33 -3.53 8.29
CA ALA A 495 6.49 -2.75 7.88
C ALA A 495 6.92 -1.76 8.99
N ASN A 496 5.97 -1.03 9.56
CA ASN A 496 6.22 -0.11 10.68
C ASN A 496 6.72 -0.85 11.92
N ALA A 497 6.08 -1.95 12.32
CA ALA A 497 6.51 -2.77 13.46
C ALA A 497 7.93 -3.31 13.26
N TRP A 498 8.27 -3.74 12.04
CA TRP A 498 9.61 -4.19 11.70
C TRP A 498 10.64 -3.07 11.79
N ARG A 499 10.32 -1.85 11.36
CA ARG A 499 11.22 -0.69 11.53
C ARG A 499 11.46 -0.38 13.02
N LEU A 500 10.44 -0.49 13.87
CA LEU A 500 10.62 -0.37 15.34
C LEU A 500 11.54 -1.47 15.90
N HIS A 501 11.43 -2.70 15.40
CA HIS A 501 12.33 -3.81 15.76
C HIS A 501 13.78 -3.50 15.37
N VAL A 502 14.01 -3.03 14.14
CA VAL A 502 15.35 -2.69 13.63
C VAL A 502 16.00 -1.58 14.45
N ILE A 503 15.23 -0.58 14.89
CA ILE A 503 15.76 0.53 15.70
C ILE A 503 16.09 0.07 17.14
N SER A 504 15.30 -0.86 17.69
CA SER A 504 15.38 -1.22 19.11
C SER A 504 16.35 -2.36 19.43
N HIS A 505 16.65 -3.23 18.46
CA HIS A 505 17.47 -4.43 18.67
C HIS A 505 18.85 -4.31 18.01
N SER A 506 19.91 -4.74 18.71
CA SER A 506 21.26 -4.81 18.16
C SER A 506 21.40 -5.87 17.07
N ASP A 507 20.82 -7.05 17.29
CA ASP A 507 20.72 -8.14 16.30
C ASP A 507 19.33 -8.14 15.67
N SER A 508 19.05 -7.10 14.89
CA SER A 508 17.76 -6.96 14.21
C SER A 508 17.48 -8.10 13.23
N MET A 509 16.23 -8.55 13.17
CA MET A 509 15.80 -9.58 12.23
C MET A 509 15.54 -8.96 10.86
N ASP A 510 15.78 -9.71 9.79
CA ASP A 510 15.21 -9.37 8.49
C ASP A 510 13.66 -9.40 8.55
N GLN A 511 13.04 -8.75 7.56
CA GLN A 511 11.59 -8.61 7.54
C GLN A 511 10.86 -9.96 7.37
N LEU A 512 11.44 -10.91 6.64
CA LEU A 512 10.82 -12.22 6.43
C LEU A 512 10.73 -12.98 7.75
N LEU A 513 11.82 -13.04 8.51
CA LEU A 513 11.89 -13.70 9.80
C LEU A 513 10.95 -13.02 10.81
N PHE A 514 10.93 -11.69 10.85
CA PHE A 514 10.01 -10.92 11.67
C PHE A 514 8.54 -11.29 11.37
N ARG A 515 8.16 -11.25 10.10
CA ARG A 515 6.81 -11.59 9.62
C ARG A 515 6.42 -13.05 9.90
N ARG A 516 7.35 -13.99 9.64
CA ARG A 516 7.15 -15.42 9.90
C ARG A 516 6.91 -15.69 11.39
N THR A 517 7.57 -14.94 12.28
CA THR A 517 7.38 -15.08 13.73
C THR A 517 5.95 -14.72 14.13
N ILE A 518 5.40 -13.63 13.58
CA ILE A 518 4.02 -13.20 13.80
C ILE A 518 3.03 -14.26 13.28
N ALA A 519 3.16 -14.65 12.00
CA ALA A 519 2.26 -15.63 11.39
C ALA A 519 2.25 -16.95 12.15
N ARG A 520 3.43 -17.51 12.47
CA ARG A 520 3.55 -18.77 13.21
C ARG A 520 2.96 -18.68 14.61
N TYR A 521 3.13 -17.54 15.30
CA TYR A 521 2.55 -17.35 16.62
C TYR A 521 1.03 -17.35 16.57
N TYR A 522 0.43 -16.56 15.68
CA TYR A 522 -1.04 -16.51 15.51
C TYR A 522 -1.63 -17.86 15.11
N LEU A 523 -1.01 -18.58 14.17
CA LEU A 523 -1.50 -19.88 13.69
C LEU A 523 -1.41 -20.99 14.75
N ARG A 524 -0.52 -20.85 15.75
CA ARG A 524 -0.33 -21.84 16.83
C ARG A 524 -1.17 -21.57 18.07
N GLN A 525 -1.93 -20.48 18.12
CA GLN A 525 -2.80 -20.20 19.26
C GLN A 525 -3.84 -21.32 19.41
N LYS A 526 -4.02 -21.78 20.65
CA LYS A 526 -5.06 -22.78 20.96
C LYS A 526 -6.42 -22.09 20.93
N THR A 527 -7.32 -22.58 20.10
CA THR A 527 -8.72 -22.13 20.08
C THR A 527 -9.40 -22.56 21.37
N GLN A 528 -9.93 -21.59 22.14
CA GLN A 528 -10.78 -21.85 23.32
C GLN A 528 -12.23 -22.18 22.93
N HIS A 529 -12.47 -22.75 21.75
CA HIS A 529 -13.79 -23.26 21.44
C HIS A 529 -14.10 -24.34 22.49
N LYS A 530 -15.10 -24.09 23.34
CA LYS A 530 -15.82 -25.14 24.05
C LYS A 530 -16.18 -26.13 22.97
N ALA A 531 -15.45 -27.23 22.88
CA ALA A 531 -15.77 -28.28 21.95
C ALA A 531 -17.25 -28.56 22.16
N ARG A 532 -18.08 -28.27 21.14
CA ARG A 532 -19.28 -29.10 20.99
C ARG A 532 -18.75 -30.50 21.08
N SER A 533 -19.29 -31.29 21.99
CA SER A 533 -18.93 -32.69 22.15
C SER A 533 -19.20 -33.39 20.82
N SER A 534 -18.24 -33.32 19.90
CA SER A 534 -18.19 -34.23 18.78
C SER A 534 -17.88 -35.55 19.44
N SER A 535 -18.86 -36.43 19.50
CA SER A 535 -18.75 -37.79 20.02
C SER A 535 -17.80 -38.68 19.21
N SER A 536 -16.86 -38.10 18.44
CA SER A 536 -16.20 -38.78 17.32
C SER A 536 -14.69 -38.59 17.20
N LEU A 537 -14.02 -37.91 18.14
CA LEU A 537 -12.55 -37.83 18.13
C LEU A 537 -11.99 -38.13 19.53
N VAL A 538 -11.87 -39.42 19.84
CA VAL A 538 -10.91 -39.88 20.86
C VAL A 538 -9.53 -39.92 20.18
N PRO A 539 -8.51 -39.26 20.74
CA PRO A 539 -7.12 -39.32 20.26
C PRO A 539 -6.57 -40.75 20.23
N GLY A 540 -5.57 -40.97 19.36
CA GLY A 540 -5.01 -42.26 19.00
C GLY A 540 -4.91 -43.30 20.12
N LEU A 541 -5.54 -44.44 19.88
CA LEU A 541 -5.28 -45.69 20.57
C LEU A 541 -4.51 -46.61 19.59
N PRO A 542 -3.49 -47.34 20.07
CA PRO A 542 -2.70 -48.25 19.23
C PRO A 542 -3.60 -49.28 18.52
N GLN A 543 -3.32 -49.56 17.25
CA GLN A 543 -3.72 -50.80 16.58
C GLN A 543 -2.90 -51.95 17.20
N ASP A 544 -3.17 -52.29 18.45
CA ASP A 544 -2.47 -53.38 19.16
C ASP A 544 -3.08 -54.76 18.86
N GLY A 545 -4.15 -54.83 18.06
CA GLY A 545 -4.86 -56.07 17.71
C GLY A 545 -5.51 -56.78 18.89
N ILE A 546 -5.47 -56.21 20.11
CA ILE A 546 -5.80 -56.91 21.36
C ILE A 546 -7.02 -56.24 22.03
N GLY A 547 -8.05 -57.04 22.33
CA GLY A 547 -9.19 -56.59 23.14
C GLY A 547 -10.22 -55.72 22.40
N HIS A 548 -10.32 -55.84 21.08
CA HIS A 548 -11.35 -55.18 20.27
C HIS A 548 -12.59 -56.08 20.11
N TYR A 549 -13.70 -55.73 20.79
CA TYR A 549 -14.94 -56.51 20.75
C TYR A 549 -16.10 -55.69 20.18
N PRO A 550 -16.99 -56.29 19.35
CA PRO A 550 -18.16 -55.60 18.83
C PRO A 550 -19.24 -55.43 19.92
N GLN A 551 -19.81 -54.24 19.98
CA GLN A 551 -20.94 -53.86 20.82
C GLN A 551 -22.10 -53.37 19.94
N LYS A 552 -23.32 -53.80 20.27
CA LYS A 552 -24.54 -53.43 19.55
C LYS A 552 -25.06 -52.06 20.01
N LEU A 553 -25.39 -51.20 19.06
CA LEU A 553 -25.96 -49.88 19.28
C LEU A 553 -27.48 -49.89 19.15
N GLY A 554 -28.14 -49.05 19.96
CA GLY A 554 -29.59 -48.84 19.88
C GLY A 554 -30.05 -48.15 18.59
N LYS A 555 -29.18 -47.32 17.98
CA LYS A 555 -29.44 -46.63 16.70
C LYS A 555 -28.40 -47.01 15.65
N PRO A 556 -28.79 -47.18 14.37
CA PRO A 556 -27.84 -47.44 13.30
C PRO A 556 -27.00 -46.20 12.98
N LEU A 557 -25.69 -46.39 12.85
CA LEU A 557 -24.70 -45.40 12.43
C LEU A 557 -24.00 -45.88 11.14
N ARG A 558 -23.19 -45.04 10.49
CA ARG A 558 -22.46 -45.44 9.28
C ARG A 558 -21.16 -46.17 9.63
N CYS A 559 -20.90 -47.27 8.94
CA CYS A 559 -19.62 -47.96 9.00
C CYS A 559 -18.48 -47.04 8.53
N VAL A 560 -17.35 -47.05 9.24
CA VAL A 560 -16.17 -46.25 8.90
C VAL A 560 -15.51 -46.70 7.60
N ILE A 561 -15.61 -48.00 7.25
CA ILE A 561 -15.00 -48.57 6.03
C ILE A 561 -15.96 -48.47 4.84
N CYS A 562 -17.12 -49.12 4.90
CA CYS A 562 -17.99 -49.26 3.73
C CYS A 562 -19.19 -48.29 3.71
N HIS A 563 -19.28 -47.39 4.70
CA HIS A 563 -20.35 -46.38 4.84
C HIS A 563 -21.80 -46.92 4.94
N ALA A 564 -22.00 -48.25 4.97
CA ALA A 564 -23.30 -48.86 5.19
C ALA A 564 -23.85 -48.55 6.60
N ARG A 565 -25.17 -48.49 6.73
CA ARG A 565 -25.83 -48.34 8.04
C ARG A 565 -25.69 -49.63 8.84
N VAL A 566 -25.04 -49.57 9.99
CA VAL A 566 -24.83 -50.70 10.91
C VAL A 566 -25.14 -50.33 12.33
N ARG A 567 -25.47 -51.34 13.14
CA ARG A 567 -25.72 -51.20 14.58
C ARG A 567 -24.57 -51.73 15.43
N TRP A 568 -23.35 -51.71 14.89
CA TRP A 568 -22.19 -52.33 15.53
C TRP A 568 -21.06 -51.30 15.65
N GLN A 569 -20.42 -51.28 16.82
CA GLN A 569 -19.30 -50.41 17.15
C GLN A 569 -18.28 -51.19 17.98
N CYS A 570 -17.00 -50.89 17.85
CA CYS A 570 -15.98 -51.48 18.74
C CYS A 570 -16.05 -50.88 20.14
N LYS A 571 -16.09 -51.71 21.18
CA LYS A 571 -16.16 -51.29 22.59
C LYS A 571 -14.91 -50.50 23.03
N LYS A 572 -13.74 -50.79 22.42
CA LYS A 572 -12.45 -50.16 22.76
C LYS A 572 -12.21 -48.85 22.01
N CYS A 573 -12.31 -48.85 20.68
CA CYS A 573 -11.98 -47.67 19.86
C CYS A 573 -13.19 -46.83 19.42
N LEU A 574 -14.41 -47.27 19.77
CA LEU A 574 -15.68 -46.60 19.45
C LEU A 574 -15.90 -46.36 17.94
N LYS A 575 -15.24 -47.12 17.07
CA LYS A 575 -15.46 -47.05 15.61
C LYS A 575 -16.63 -47.94 15.20
N THR A 576 -17.54 -47.39 14.41
CA THR A 576 -18.71 -48.08 13.87
C THR A 576 -18.28 -48.95 12.68
N LEU A 577 -18.45 -50.28 12.76
CA LEU A 577 -17.89 -51.22 11.79
C LEU A 577 -18.88 -52.35 11.49
N CYS A 578 -18.95 -52.81 10.24
CA CYS A 578 -19.75 -53.98 9.88
C CYS A 578 -19.12 -55.26 10.43
N VAL A 579 -19.89 -56.05 11.17
CA VAL A 579 -19.49 -57.42 11.55
C VAL A 579 -19.71 -58.38 10.37
N GLU A 580 -20.86 -58.27 9.68
CA GLU A 580 -21.26 -59.16 8.58
C GLU A 580 -20.38 -59.04 7.31
N LYS A 581 -19.76 -57.88 7.09
CA LYS A 581 -18.92 -57.60 5.91
C LYS A 581 -17.43 -57.62 6.21
N GLN A 582 -17.03 -58.26 7.33
CA GLN A 582 -15.64 -58.35 7.80
C GLN A 582 -14.92 -56.99 8.02
N CYS A 583 -15.62 -55.85 7.95
CA CYS A 583 -15.03 -54.54 8.21
C CYS A 583 -14.50 -54.43 9.65
N PHE A 584 -15.11 -55.12 10.60
CA PHE A 584 -14.62 -55.15 11.98
C PHE A 584 -13.27 -55.85 12.10
N GLU A 585 -13.09 -56.97 11.40
CA GLU A 585 -11.85 -57.73 11.39
C GLU A 585 -10.76 -56.95 10.66
N ASN A 586 -11.03 -56.53 9.41
CA ASN A 586 -10.08 -55.78 8.58
C ASN A 586 -9.59 -54.46 9.20
N PHE A 587 -10.36 -53.85 10.10
CA PHE A 587 -9.98 -52.60 10.77
C PHE A 587 -9.03 -52.81 11.97
N HIS A 588 -9.07 -54.00 12.58
CA HIS A 588 -8.33 -54.31 13.81
C HIS A 588 -7.26 -55.39 13.62
N LEU A 589 -7.13 -55.94 12.42
CA LEU A 589 -6.00 -56.78 11.98
C LEU A 589 -4.72 -55.97 11.85
#